data_AF-A0A1D3L8P2-F1
#
_entry.id   AF-A0A1D3L8P2-F1
#
_cell.length_a   1.000
_cell.length_b   1.000
_cell.length_c   1.000
_cell.angle_alpha   90.00
_cell.angle_beta   90.00
_cell.angle_gamma   90.00
#
_symmetry.space_group_name_H-M   'P 1'
#
loop_
_entity.id
_entity.type
_entity.pdbx_description
1 polymer ?
#
loop_
_entity_poly.entity_id
_entity_poly.type
_entity_poly.pdbx_seq_one_letter_code
_entity_poly.pdbx_strand_id
1 'polypeptide(L)'
;MHKEGKIKSQSNITTLDEAYKSYLDKNIGNYKYWDALGKASGLKNANLRHMNEFYKLLKHICKTIMHHKIKPTEYASILHNSTNSSNQYMLLYQNFSECDSYLHLLDNLKKTYEDFRTTTKNGDSKLASSLQTLTTIGGKDSYFSTSSSTFDFSNSKCQSEYDDSILEKWKETEAQRKQKDNGTNEDNVKQSSQPESSVAQTPSPLAETGASPSIPDNGADTLKSKDKVVGDIQSKENNKGSEQKDG
;
A
#
# COMPACT_ATOMS: atom_id res chain seq x y z
N MET A 1 -0.15 41.97 34.25
CA MET A 1 -0.83 40.67 34.29
C MET A 1 -0.58 39.93 32.99
N HIS A 2 0.46 39.09 32.92
CA HIS A 2 0.61 38.15 31.81
C HIS A 2 -0.34 36.98 32.07
N LYS A 3 -1.30 36.75 31.18
CA LYS A 3 -2.08 35.51 31.16
C LYS A 3 -1.15 34.41 30.68
N GLU A 4 -0.57 33.65 31.60
CA GLU A 4 0.04 32.37 31.28
C GLU A 4 -1.05 31.49 30.65
N GLY A 5 -0.98 31.34 29.34
CA GLY A 5 -1.85 30.43 28.60
C GLY A 5 -1.61 29.03 29.12
N LYS A 6 -2.58 28.50 29.87
CA LYS A 6 -2.62 27.15 30.42
C LYS A 6 -2.21 26.16 29.33
N ILE A 7 -0.98 25.65 29.41
CA ILE A 7 -0.49 24.60 28.51
C ILE A 7 -1.40 23.41 28.78
N LYS A 8 -2.24 23.03 27.81
CA LYS A 8 -2.98 21.76 27.89
C LYS A 8 -1.94 20.66 28.16
N SER A 9 -2.15 19.85 29.19
CA SER A 9 -1.30 18.67 29.41
C SER A 9 -1.27 17.85 28.13
N GLN A 10 -0.10 17.25 27.81
CA GLN A 10 0.11 16.41 26.62
C GLN A 10 -0.99 15.37 26.41
N SER A 11 -1.61 14.88 27.50
CA SER A 11 -2.71 13.91 27.51
C SER A 11 -4.02 14.41 26.91
N ASN A 12 -4.21 15.73 26.74
CA ASN A 12 -5.46 16.33 26.25
C ASN A 12 -5.40 16.77 24.78
N ILE A 13 -4.28 16.51 24.10
CA ILE A 13 -4.12 16.84 22.68
C ILE A 13 -4.53 15.62 21.87
N THR A 14 -5.69 15.72 21.24
CA THR A 14 -6.34 14.59 20.57
C THR A 14 -6.29 14.73 19.05
N THR A 15 -6.22 15.95 18.52
CA THR A 15 -6.25 16.20 17.07
C THR A 15 -5.01 16.92 16.54
N LEU A 16 -4.81 16.90 15.22
CA LEU A 16 -3.74 17.67 14.56
C LEU A 16 -3.87 19.18 14.82
N ASP A 17 -5.08 19.74 14.81
CA ASP A 17 -5.32 21.16 15.08
C ASP A 17 -4.96 21.55 16.52
N GLU A 18 -5.31 20.71 17.50
CA GLU A 18 -4.91 20.94 18.88
C GLU A 18 -3.39 20.86 19.06
N ALA A 19 -2.72 19.94 18.37
CA ALA A 19 -1.27 19.83 18.40
C ALA A 19 -0.60 21.06 17.78
N TYR A 20 -1.10 21.50 16.62
CA TYR A 20 -0.63 22.71 15.95
C TYR A 20 -0.76 23.94 16.87
N LYS A 21 -1.94 24.16 17.45
CA LYS A 21 -2.21 25.29 18.37
C LYS A 21 -1.34 25.25 19.62
N SER A 22 -1.06 24.06 20.15
CA SER A 22 -0.31 23.90 21.39
C SER A 22 1.19 24.09 21.20
N TYR A 23 1.75 23.65 20.08
CA TYR A 23 3.20 23.56 19.88
C TYR A 23 3.76 24.53 18.84
N LEU A 24 2.96 24.90 17.83
CA LEU A 24 3.46 25.58 16.63
C LEU A 24 2.90 27.00 16.48
N ASP A 25 1.62 27.22 16.79
CA ASP A 25 0.91 28.48 16.53
C ASP A 25 1.61 29.71 17.14
N LYS A 26 2.12 29.61 18.37
CA LYS A 26 2.85 30.69 19.05
C LYS A 26 4.18 31.05 18.37
N ASN A 27 4.80 30.11 17.65
CA ASN A 27 6.15 30.25 17.09
C ASN A 27 6.14 30.47 15.56
N ILE A 28 5.04 30.13 14.89
CA ILE A 28 4.86 30.23 13.44
C ILE A 28 4.26 31.58 13.02
N GLY A 29 3.76 32.38 13.98
CA GLY A 29 3.23 33.73 13.73
C GLY A 29 1.86 33.71 13.04
N ASN A 30 1.51 34.78 12.30
CA ASN A 30 0.21 34.93 11.61
C ASN A 30 0.02 34.02 10.38
N TYR A 31 0.80 32.95 10.25
CA TYR A 31 0.67 32.04 9.11
C TYR A 31 -0.64 31.27 9.22
N LYS A 32 -1.51 31.43 8.23
CA LYS A 32 -2.75 30.64 8.12
C LYS A 32 -2.42 29.24 7.63
N TYR A 33 -1.80 28.45 8.51
CA TYR A 33 -1.25 27.13 8.20
C TYR A 33 -2.26 26.22 7.50
N TRP A 34 -3.47 26.12 8.06
CA TRP A 34 -4.52 25.29 7.48
C TRP A 34 -4.98 25.79 6.10
N ASP A 35 -5.07 27.11 5.90
CA ASP A 35 -5.45 27.67 4.60
C ASP A 35 -4.40 27.35 3.53
N ALA A 36 -3.12 27.42 3.89
CA ALA A 36 -2.01 27.09 2.99
C ALA A 36 -1.96 25.61 2.60
N LEU A 37 -2.54 24.72 3.41
CA LEU A 37 -2.63 23.29 3.13
C LEU A 37 -3.75 22.92 2.14
N GLY A 38 -4.62 23.87 1.77
CA GLY A 38 -5.67 23.64 0.77
C GLY A 38 -6.57 22.46 1.14
N LYS A 39 -6.67 21.45 0.27
CA LYS A 39 -7.48 20.24 0.53
C LYS A 39 -7.02 19.43 1.74
N ALA A 40 -5.72 19.48 2.08
CA ALA A 40 -5.19 18.79 3.27
C ALA A 40 -5.66 19.42 4.58
N SER A 41 -6.26 20.63 4.54
CA SER A 41 -6.92 21.24 5.71
C SER A 41 -8.06 20.40 6.30
N GLY A 42 -8.66 19.50 5.50
CA GLY A 42 -9.65 18.54 6.00
C GLY A 42 -9.10 17.58 7.06
N LEU A 43 -7.77 17.39 7.12
CA LEU A 43 -7.11 16.56 8.13
C LEU A 43 -7.03 17.21 9.51
N LYS A 44 -7.39 18.49 9.67
CA LYS A 44 -7.22 19.23 10.94
C LYS A 44 -7.83 18.53 12.15
N ASN A 45 -8.96 17.86 11.95
CA ASN A 45 -9.72 17.18 13.00
C ASN A 45 -9.33 15.68 13.16
N ALA A 46 -8.36 15.19 12.38
CA ALA A 46 -7.91 13.81 12.50
C ALA A 46 -7.24 13.58 13.85
N ASN A 47 -7.41 12.37 14.38
CA ASN A 47 -6.82 11.98 15.66
C ASN A 47 -5.28 11.93 15.52
N LEU A 48 -4.57 12.61 16.41
CA LEU A 48 -3.11 12.74 16.35
C LEU A 48 -2.40 11.39 16.44
N ARG A 49 -2.88 10.48 17.30
CA ARG A 49 -2.32 9.13 17.44
C ARG A 49 -2.51 8.33 16.17
N HIS A 50 -3.69 8.41 15.54
CA HIS A 50 -3.94 7.71 14.27
C HIS A 50 -3.05 8.28 13.16
N MET A 51 -2.93 9.60 13.07
CA MET A 51 -2.06 10.25 12.08
C MET A 51 -0.59 9.86 12.24
N ASN A 52 -0.12 9.60 13.46
CA ASN A 52 1.21 9.04 13.68
C ASN A 52 1.37 7.65 13.03
N GLU A 53 0.36 6.80 13.08
CA GLU A 53 0.38 5.48 12.42
C GLU A 53 0.35 5.60 10.88
N PHE A 54 -0.42 6.55 10.34
CA PHE A 54 -0.35 6.90 8.91
C PHE A 54 1.03 7.44 8.51
N TYR A 55 1.66 8.25 9.36
CA TYR A 55 3.02 8.76 9.13
C TYR A 55 4.05 7.63 9.09
N LYS A 56 3.91 6.58 9.93
CA LYS A 56 4.78 5.40 9.84
C LYS A 56 4.68 4.72 8.48
N LEU A 57 3.46 4.54 7.95
CA LEU A 57 3.26 3.99 6.61
C LEU A 57 3.95 4.85 5.55
N LEU A 58 3.67 6.16 5.55
CA LEU A 58 4.30 7.12 4.63
C LEU A 58 5.83 7.03 4.72
N LYS A 59 6.38 6.99 5.93
CA LYS A 59 7.83 6.88 6.17
C LYS A 59 8.42 5.60 5.56
N HIS A 60 7.76 4.45 5.70
CA HIS A 60 8.23 3.19 5.09
C HIS A 60 8.16 3.25 3.55
N ILE A 61 7.09 3.81 2.99
CA ILE A 61 6.95 4.04 1.54
C ILE A 61 8.09 4.95 1.04
N CYS A 62 8.29 6.10 1.67
CA CYS A 62 9.34 7.05 1.30
C CYS A 62 10.74 6.41 1.42
N LYS A 63 11.01 5.63 2.47
CA LYS A 63 12.28 4.90 2.60
C LYS A 63 12.48 3.92 1.46
N THR A 64 11.44 3.18 1.07
CA THR A 64 11.50 2.24 -0.07
C THR A 64 11.88 2.98 -1.36
N ILE A 65 11.16 4.06 -1.67
CA ILE A 65 11.38 4.89 -2.87
C ILE A 65 12.80 5.50 -2.86
N MET A 66 13.23 6.04 -1.72
CA MET A 66 14.51 6.74 -1.60
C MET A 66 15.69 5.78 -1.68
N HIS A 67 15.61 4.60 -1.04
CA HIS A 67 16.67 3.60 -1.15
C HIS A 67 16.77 3.08 -2.59
N HIS A 68 15.65 2.85 -3.27
CA HIS A 68 15.70 2.52 -4.69
C HIS A 68 16.39 3.60 -5.52
N LYS A 69 16.11 4.88 -5.26
CA LYS A 69 16.69 5.99 -6.03
C LYS A 69 18.18 6.21 -5.78
N ILE A 70 18.63 6.15 -4.52
CA ILE A 70 19.99 6.55 -4.13
C ILE A 70 20.91 5.34 -3.95
N LYS A 71 20.37 4.20 -3.53
CA LYS A 71 21.10 2.99 -3.18
C LYS A 71 20.45 1.74 -3.78
N PRO A 72 20.29 1.66 -5.11
CA PRO A 72 19.55 0.57 -5.77
C PRO A 72 20.14 -0.82 -5.50
N THR A 73 21.41 -0.91 -5.12
CA THR A 73 22.09 -2.17 -4.78
C THR A 73 21.76 -2.70 -3.38
N GLU A 74 21.21 -1.88 -2.48
CA GLU A 74 20.79 -2.28 -1.12
C GLU A 74 19.40 -2.95 -1.14
N TYR A 75 19.25 -3.99 -1.96
CA TYR A 75 17.98 -4.69 -2.22
C TYR A 75 17.27 -5.15 -0.95
N ALA A 76 18.02 -5.72 0.01
CA ALA A 76 17.48 -6.19 1.28
C ALA A 76 16.78 -5.07 2.08
N SER A 77 17.36 -3.87 2.11
CA SER A 77 16.77 -2.70 2.76
C SER A 77 15.50 -2.23 2.06
N ILE A 78 15.49 -2.26 0.73
CA ILE A 78 14.30 -1.90 -0.08
C ILE A 78 13.16 -2.88 0.23
N LEU A 79 13.42 -4.19 0.17
CA LEU A 79 12.41 -5.21 0.47
C LEU A 79 11.94 -5.12 1.92
N HIS A 80 12.84 -4.90 2.87
CA HIS A 80 12.45 -4.77 4.27
C HIS A 80 11.50 -3.59 4.50
N ASN A 81 11.78 -2.42 3.91
CA ASN A 81 10.88 -1.27 3.99
C ASN A 81 9.55 -1.52 3.24
N SER A 82 9.58 -2.24 2.12
CA SER A 82 8.39 -2.67 1.39
C SER A 82 7.50 -3.58 2.25
N THR A 83 8.09 -4.58 2.92
CA THR A 83 7.38 -5.44 3.87
C THR A 83 6.80 -4.65 5.04
N ASN A 84 7.57 -3.71 5.62
CA ASN A 84 7.05 -2.85 6.69
C ASN A 84 5.89 -1.96 6.23
N SER A 85 5.92 -1.50 4.96
CA SER A 85 4.81 -0.76 4.37
C SER A 85 3.55 -1.63 4.28
N SER A 86 3.69 -2.87 3.79
CA SER A 86 2.57 -3.83 3.69
C SER A 86 1.97 -4.16 5.07
N ASN A 87 2.83 -4.43 6.06
CA ASN A 87 2.40 -4.70 7.43
C ASN A 87 1.64 -3.53 8.06
N GLN A 88 2.17 -2.31 7.94
CA GLN A 88 1.52 -1.12 8.48
C GLN A 88 0.20 -0.82 7.75
N TYR A 89 0.14 -1.03 6.44
CA TYR A 89 -1.08 -0.87 5.65
C TYR A 89 -2.18 -1.83 6.10
N MET A 90 -1.86 -3.12 6.27
CA MET A 90 -2.81 -4.12 6.79
C MET A 90 -3.38 -3.71 8.15
N LEU A 91 -2.52 -3.25 9.05
CA LEU A 91 -2.90 -2.84 10.40
C LEU A 91 -3.79 -1.57 10.39
N LEU A 92 -3.44 -0.58 9.56
CA LEU A 92 -4.25 0.63 9.37
C LEU A 92 -5.63 0.30 8.80
N TYR A 93 -5.70 -0.55 7.78
CA TYR A 93 -6.98 -0.98 7.22
C TYR A 93 -7.84 -1.67 8.26
N GLN A 94 -7.28 -2.60 9.04
CA GLN A 94 -8.06 -3.36 10.01
C GLN A 94 -8.59 -2.48 11.17
N ASN A 95 -7.84 -1.45 11.57
CA ASN A 95 -8.27 -0.51 12.60
C ASN A 95 -9.31 0.51 12.10
N PHE A 96 -9.28 0.84 10.81
CA PHE A 96 -10.03 1.96 10.25
C PHE A 96 -10.93 1.57 9.07
N SER A 97 -11.27 0.29 8.91
CA SER A 97 -12.07 -0.23 7.80
C SER A 97 -13.48 0.35 7.70
N GLU A 98 -13.92 1.03 8.76
CA GLU A 98 -15.24 1.67 8.84
C GLU A 98 -15.17 3.20 8.79
N CYS A 99 -13.99 3.80 8.70
CA CYS A 99 -13.83 5.25 8.62
C CYS A 99 -13.44 5.67 7.20
N ASP A 100 -14.40 6.22 6.46
CA ASP A 100 -14.22 6.66 5.06
C ASP A 100 -13.05 7.64 4.90
N SER A 101 -12.87 8.56 5.85
CA SER A 101 -11.78 9.55 5.81
C SER A 101 -10.40 8.93 5.95
N TYR A 102 -10.25 7.92 6.82
CA TYR A 102 -8.99 7.19 6.95
C TYR A 102 -8.78 6.22 5.78
N LEU A 103 -9.84 5.62 5.24
CA LEU A 103 -9.76 4.81 4.02
C LEU A 103 -9.32 5.65 2.81
N HIS A 104 -9.86 6.86 2.66
CA HIS A 104 -9.43 7.79 1.61
C HIS A 104 -7.96 8.20 1.79
N LEU A 105 -7.50 8.44 3.01
CA LEU A 105 -6.08 8.70 3.27
C LEU A 105 -5.20 7.47 2.92
N LEU A 106 -5.66 6.28 3.29
CA LEU A 106 -4.97 5.01 3.02
C LEU A 106 -4.85 4.75 1.51
N ASP A 107 -5.92 5.01 0.75
CA ASP A 107 -5.95 4.88 -0.70
C ASP A 107 -4.96 5.82 -1.39
N ASN A 108 -4.82 7.05 -0.91
CA ASN A 108 -3.84 8.01 -1.45
C ASN A 108 -2.39 7.53 -1.24
N LEU A 109 -2.09 6.97 -0.06
CA LEU A 109 -0.78 6.37 0.22
C LEU A 109 -0.55 5.11 -0.62
N LYS A 110 -1.57 4.26 -0.76
CA LYS A 110 -1.51 3.07 -1.62
C LYS A 110 -1.21 3.45 -3.07
N LYS A 111 -1.95 4.41 -3.62
CA LYS A 111 -1.74 4.88 -4.99
C LYS A 111 -0.31 5.34 -5.21
N THR A 112 0.24 6.13 -4.28
CA THR A 112 1.64 6.60 -4.35
C THR A 112 2.62 5.44 -4.44
N TYR A 113 2.41 4.39 -3.64
CA TYR A 113 3.28 3.21 -3.63
C TYR A 113 3.10 2.32 -4.87
N GLU A 114 1.87 2.16 -5.37
CA GLU A 114 1.60 1.39 -6.59
C GLU A 114 2.11 2.09 -7.86
N ASP A 115 2.04 3.42 -7.91
CA ASP A 115 2.66 4.22 -8.98
C ASP A 115 4.19 4.01 -9.00
N PHE A 116 4.80 3.95 -7.82
CA PHE A 116 6.23 3.61 -7.68
C PHE A 116 6.53 2.19 -8.15
N ARG A 117 5.74 1.19 -7.74
CA ARG A 117 5.92 -0.22 -8.18
C ARG A 117 5.79 -0.36 -9.69
N THR A 118 4.80 0.32 -10.28
CA THR A 118 4.56 0.35 -11.72
C THR A 118 5.73 1.00 -12.47
N THR A 119 6.22 2.14 -11.98
CA THR A 119 7.40 2.81 -12.55
C THR A 119 8.64 1.94 -12.45
N THR A 120 8.84 1.30 -11.30
CA THR A 120 9.97 0.37 -11.07
C THR A 120 9.89 -0.81 -12.01
N LYS A 121 8.70 -1.38 -12.26
CA LYS A 121 8.53 -2.53 -13.18
C LYS A 121 9.05 -2.26 -14.59
N ASN A 122 8.98 -1.00 -15.05
CA ASN A 122 9.47 -0.60 -16.37
C ASN A 122 11.01 -0.49 -16.45
N GLY A 123 11.70 -0.35 -15.32
CA GLY A 123 13.17 -0.22 -15.25
C GLY A 123 13.88 -1.41 -14.61
N ASP A 124 13.30 -2.00 -13.58
CA ASP A 124 13.77 -3.17 -12.82
C ASP A 124 12.58 -4.06 -12.46
N SER A 125 12.20 -4.94 -13.40
CA SER A 125 11.08 -5.86 -13.25
C SER A 125 11.29 -6.90 -12.13
N LYS A 126 12.55 -7.23 -11.82
CA LYS A 126 12.90 -8.19 -10.77
C LYS A 126 12.70 -7.60 -9.38
N LEU A 127 13.11 -6.34 -9.19
CA LEU A 127 12.80 -5.62 -7.96
C LEU A 127 11.29 -5.46 -7.79
N ALA A 128 10.61 -4.99 -8.83
CA ALA A 128 9.18 -4.72 -8.77
C ALA A 128 8.35 -5.96 -8.39
N SER A 129 8.72 -7.15 -8.87
CA SER A 129 8.04 -8.41 -8.52
C SER A 129 8.29 -8.87 -7.09
N SER A 130 9.39 -8.41 -6.46
CA SER A 130 9.72 -8.74 -5.07
C SER A 130 9.16 -7.74 -4.06
N LEU A 131 8.76 -6.55 -4.51
CA LEU A 131 8.08 -5.56 -3.66
C LEU A 131 6.70 -6.08 -3.26
N GLN A 132 6.44 -6.09 -1.96
CA GLN A 132 5.15 -6.46 -1.41
C GLN A 132 4.05 -5.53 -1.91
N THR A 133 2.87 -6.08 -2.17
CA THR A 133 1.65 -5.32 -2.46
C THR A 133 1.06 -4.75 -1.17
N LEU A 134 0.29 -3.67 -1.29
CA LEU A 134 -0.49 -3.11 -0.19
C LEU A 134 -1.93 -3.67 -0.25
N THR A 135 -2.12 -4.83 0.36
CA THR A 135 -3.40 -5.54 0.42
C THR A 135 -3.89 -5.67 1.87
N THR A 136 -5.17 -5.97 2.05
CA THR A 136 -5.69 -6.25 3.40
C THR A 136 -5.21 -7.62 3.89
N ILE A 137 -5.43 -7.90 5.17
CA ILE A 137 -5.20 -9.21 5.78
C ILE A 137 -5.92 -10.34 5.00
N GLY A 138 -7.12 -10.06 4.48
CA GLY A 138 -7.88 -11.00 3.64
C GLY A 138 -7.44 -11.05 2.18
N GLY A 139 -6.31 -10.43 1.83
CA GLY A 139 -5.79 -10.36 0.46
C GLY A 139 -6.57 -9.42 -0.47
N LYS A 140 -7.48 -8.59 0.05
CA LYS A 140 -8.28 -7.68 -0.77
C LYS A 140 -7.36 -6.58 -1.34
N ASP A 141 -7.24 -6.56 -2.66
CA ASP A 141 -6.49 -5.56 -3.43
C ASP A 141 -7.44 -4.60 -4.14
N SER A 142 -8.02 -3.67 -3.40
CA SER A 142 -8.88 -2.63 -3.97
C SER A 142 -8.59 -1.29 -3.33
N TYR A 143 -9.09 -0.23 -3.97
CA TYR A 143 -9.30 1.07 -3.34
C TYR A 143 -10.67 1.06 -2.64
N PHE A 144 -10.80 1.75 -1.52
CA PHE A 144 -11.97 1.65 -0.64
C PHE A 144 -12.80 2.94 -0.58
N SER A 145 -12.23 4.07 -0.97
CA SER A 145 -12.89 5.36 -0.90
C SER A 145 -13.98 5.51 -1.97
N THR A 146 -15.18 5.81 -1.49
CA THR A 146 -16.36 6.14 -2.29
C THR A 146 -16.34 7.62 -2.68
N SER A 147 -15.43 8.01 -3.57
CA SER A 147 -15.40 9.27 -4.35
C SER A 147 -15.54 10.64 -3.63
N SER A 148 -15.75 10.70 -2.31
CA SER A 148 -15.88 11.96 -1.58
C SER A 148 -14.50 12.55 -1.28
N SER A 149 -14.29 13.78 -1.74
CA SER A 149 -13.00 14.48 -1.63
C SER A 149 -12.81 15.19 -0.28
N THR A 150 -13.80 15.11 0.61
CA THR A 150 -13.84 15.85 1.87
C THR A 150 -13.62 14.93 3.05
N PHE A 151 -12.58 15.22 3.84
CA PHE A 151 -12.32 14.52 5.09
C PHE A 151 -13.33 14.92 6.17
N ASP A 152 -13.98 13.92 6.78
CA ASP A 152 -14.83 14.04 7.95
C ASP A 152 -14.44 12.98 9.01
N PHE A 153 -13.93 13.45 10.15
CA PHE A 153 -13.54 12.61 11.29
C PHE A 153 -14.53 12.66 12.45
N SER A 154 -15.68 13.32 12.26
CA SER A 154 -16.73 13.42 13.29
C SER A 154 -17.49 12.11 13.49
N ASN A 155 -17.47 11.23 12.48
CA ASN A 155 -18.04 9.89 12.56
C ASN A 155 -17.38 9.11 13.71
N SER A 156 -18.18 8.49 14.57
CA SER A 156 -17.69 7.67 15.70
C SER A 156 -16.79 6.51 15.25
N LYS A 157 -16.99 6.00 14.02
CA LYS A 157 -16.12 4.98 13.40
C LYS A 157 -14.69 5.46 13.18
N CYS A 158 -14.46 6.78 13.10
CA CYS A 158 -13.13 7.39 13.00
C CYS A 158 -12.49 7.70 14.37
N GLN A 159 -13.19 7.41 15.46
CA GLN A 159 -12.75 7.68 16.83
C GLN A 159 -12.37 6.39 17.58
N SER A 160 -12.41 5.23 16.91
CA SER A 160 -12.02 3.94 17.46
C SER A 160 -10.58 3.97 17.98
N GLU A 161 -10.30 3.24 19.06
CA GLU A 161 -8.94 3.09 19.54
C GLU A 161 -8.11 2.25 18.56
N TYR A 162 -6.83 2.61 18.43
CA TYR A 162 -5.88 1.84 17.65
C TYR A 162 -5.33 0.65 18.45
N ASP A 163 -5.55 -0.55 17.94
CA ASP A 163 -5.03 -1.83 18.45
C ASP A 163 -3.90 -2.32 17.52
N ASP A 164 -2.67 -2.33 18.06
CA ASP A 164 -1.47 -2.82 17.39
C ASP A 164 -1.30 -4.34 17.50
N SER A 165 -2.02 -5.00 18.41
CA SER A 165 -1.96 -6.46 18.62
C SER A 165 -2.67 -7.26 17.54
N ILE A 166 -3.51 -6.61 16.72
CA ILE A 166 -4.28 -7.24 15.64
C ILE A 166 -3.38 -8.04 14.69
N LEU A 167 -2.24 -7.47 14.29
CA LEU A 167 -1.35 -8.11 13.32
C LEU A 167 -0.67 -9.34 13.91
N GLU A 168 -0.25 -9.28 15.18
CA GLU A 168 0.40 -10.42 15.85
C GLU A 168 -0.58 -11.57 16.08
N LYS A 169 -1.81 -11.26 16.55
CA LYS A 169 -2.90 -12.26 16.66
C LYS A 169 -3.19 -12.95 15.32
N TRP A 170 -3.17 -12.19 14.23
CA TRP A 170 -3.37 -12.75 12.89
C TRP A 170 -2.22 -13.68 12.48
N LYS A 171 -0.96 -13.27 12.68
CA LYS A 171 0.22 -14.10 12.37
C LYS A 171 0.22 -15.40 13.18
N GLU A 172 -0.12 -15.34 14.47
CA GLU A 172 -0.26 -16.52 15.33
C GLU A 172 -1.34 -17.47 14.80
N THR A 173 -2.49 -16.94 14.42
CA THR A 173 -3.60 -17.72 13.86
C THR A 173 -3.20 -18.39 12.54
N GLU A 174 -2.46 -17.70 11.67
CA GLU A 174 -2.00 -18.26 10.41
C GLU A 174 -0.95 -19.36 10.61
N ALA A 175 -0.03 -19.18 11.57
CA ALA A 175 0.94 -20.22 11.92
C ALA A 175 0.25 -21.50 12.41
N GLN A 176 -0.79 -21.38 13.25
CA GLN A 176 -1.58 -22.52 13.72
C GLN A 176 -2.31 -23.25 12.58
N ARG A 177 -2.87 -22.52 11.60
CA ARG A 177 -3.52 -23.13 10.42
C ARG A 177 -2.53 -23.97 9.61
N LYS A 178 -1.34 -23.43 9.35
CA LYS A 178 -0.29 -24.14 8.60
C LYS A 178 0.21 -25.40 9.33
N GLN A 179 0.26 -25.39 10.66
CA GLN A 179 0.59 -26.59 11.43
C GLN A 179 -0.52 -27.65 11.38
N LYS A 180 -1.79 -27.24 11.35
CA LYS A 180 -2.92 -28.17 11.25
C LYS A 180 -3.03 -28.83 9.87
N ASP A 181 -2.74 -28.08 8.80
CA ASP A 181 -2.74 -28.61 7.43
C ASP A 181 -1.55 -29.56 7.17
N ASN A 182 -0.39 -29.33 7.81
CA ASN A 182 0.75 -30.24 7.73
C ASN A 182 0.62 -31.48 8.65
N GLY A 183 -0.38 -31.52 9.53
CA GLY A 183 -0.61 -32.61 10.48
C GLY A 183 -1.59 -33.70 10.01
N THR A 184 -2.10 -33.63 8.77
CA THR A 184 -3.02 -34.63 8.23
C THR A 184 -2.35 -35.44 7.13
N ASN A 185 -1.28 -36.17 7.48
CA ASN A 185 -0.76 -37.28 6.67
C ASN A 185 -0.04 -38.24 7.61
N GLU A 186 -0.80 -38.96 8.43
CA GLU A 186 -0.40 -40.29 8.92
C GLU A 186 -1.63 -41.06 9.38
N ASP A 187 -1.84 -42.19 8.71
CA ASP A 187 -2.66 -43.35 9.04
C ASP A 187 -4.19 -43.24 9.05
N ASN A 188 -4.81 -43.75 7.98
CA ASN A 188 -5.43 -45.07 8.03
C ASN A 188 -5.69 -45.60 6.61
N VAL A 189 -4.77 -46.42 6.12
CA VAL A 189 -5.10 -47.50 5.18
C VAL A 189 -6.03 -48.46 5.91
N LYS A 190 -7.33 -48.34 5.67
CA LYS A 190 -8.29 -49.43 5.90
C LYS A 190 -9.13 -49.63 4.65
N GLN A 191 -8.77 -50.70 3.96
CA GLN A 191 -9.46 -51.36 2.88
C GLN A 191 -10.91 -51.72 3.26
N SER A 192 -11.78 -51.75 2.22
CA SER A 192 -13.20 -52.15 2.19
C SER A 192 -14.18 -50.99 2.46
N SER A 193 -15.09 -50.60 1.55
CA SER A 193 -15.90 -51.41 0.64
C SER A 193 -16.32 -50.65 -0.63
N GLN A 194 -16.44 -51.43 -1.70
CA GLN A 194 -17.00 -51.19 -3.04
C GLN A 194 -18.26 -50.29 -3.09
N PRO A 195 -18.48 -49.57 -4.20
CA PRO A 195 -19.80 -49.51 -4.83
C PRO A 195 -19.76 -50.22 -6.19
N GLU A 196 -20.69 -51.16 -6.38
CA GLU A 196 -20.93 -51.87 -7.63
C GLU A 196 -21.20 -50.92 -8.79
N SER A 197 -20.59 -51.22 -9.93
CA SER A 197 -20.93 -50.67 -11.23
C SER A 197 -22.28 -51.22 -11.70
N SER A 198 -23.14 -50.36 -12.24
CA SER A 198 -24.18 -50.78 -13.17
C SER A 198 -23.80 -50.34 -14.58
N VAL A 199 -23.48 -51.33 -15.40
CA VAL A 199 -23.29 -51.26 -16.85
C VAL A 199 -24.67 -51.36 -17.53
N ALA A 200 -24.95 -50.50 -18.50
CA ALA A 200 -25.81 -50.80 -19.66
C ALA A 200 -25.51 -49.76 -20.76
N GLN A 201 -24.58 -50.08 -21.67
CA GLN A 201 -24.83 -50.54 -23.05
C GLN A 201 -25.24 -49.44 -24.04
N THR A 202 -24.27 -49.07 -24.89
CA THR A 202 -24.44 -48.51 -26.23
C THR A 202 -25.12 -49.53 -27.16
N PRO A 203 -25.70 -49.06 -28.28
CA PRO A 203 -25.03 -49.42 -29.53
C PRO A 203 -24.93 -48.26 -30.53
N SER A 204 -23.76 -48.16 -31.17
CA SER A 204 -23.52 -47.41 -32.40
C SER A 204 -24.25 -48.06 -33.60
N PRO A 205 -24.28 -47.39 -34.75
CA PRO A 205 -23.50 -47.96 -35.85
C PRO A 205 -22.59 -46.97 -36.58
N LEU A 206 -21.60 -47.58 -37.23
CA LEU A 206 -20.45 -47.08 -37.97
C LEU A 206 -20.74 -47.07 -39.48
N ALA A 207 -20.15 -46.13 -40.23
CA ALA A 207 -19.52 -46.33 -41.55
C ALA A 207 -18.82 -45.00 -41.95
N GLU A 208 -17.48 -44.95 -41.93
CA GLU A 208 -16.56 -44.97 -43.09
C GLU A 208 -16.58 -43.64 -43.91
N THR A 209 -15.50 -42.97 -44.28
CA THR A 209 -14.17 -43.37 -44.83
C THR A 209 -13.27 -42.12 -44.68
N GLY A 210 -12.05 -42.13 -44.13
CA GLY A 210 -10.82 -42.57 -44.78
C GLY A 210 -10.14 -41.45 -45.59
N ALA A 211 -9.08 -40.82 -45.04
CA ALA A 211 -7.83 -40.41 -45.71
C ALA A 211 -7.10 -39.28 -44.94
N SER A 212 -5.87 -39.56 -44.54
CA SER A 212 -4.78 -38.59 -44.26
C SER A 212 -3.75 -38.77 -45.40
N PRO A 213 -2.66 -37.97 -45.57
CA PRO A 213 -2.16 -36.89 -44.73
C PRO A 213 -1.66 -35.66 -45.53
N SER A 214 -1.16 -34.61 -44.84
CA SER A 214 0.09 -33.88 -45.19
C SER A 214 0.39 -32.75 -44.18
N ILE A 215 1.58 -32.78 -43.58
CA ILE A 215 2.27 -31.63 -42.95
C ILE A 215 3.20 -31.02 -44.03
N PRO A 216 3.48 -29.71 -44.00
CA PRO A 216 4.84 -29.33 -43.62
C PRO A 216 4.91 -28.19 -42.59
N ASP A 217 6.02 -28.25 -41.88
CA ASP A 217 6.53 -27.39 -40.81
C ASP A 217 7.35 -26.20 -41.37
N ASN A 218 7.75 -25.28 -40.46
CA ASN A 218 8.61 -24.08 -40.59
C ASN A 218 7.88 -22.76 -40.94
N GLY A 219 8.13 -21.63 -40.28
CA GLY A 219 9.08 -21.30 -39.22
C GLY A 219 9.34 -19.79 -39.17
N ALA A 220 9.85 -19.35 -38.03
CA ALA A 220 10.70 -18.16 -37.77
C ALA A 220 10.09 -16.74 -37.72
N ASP A 221 10.14 -16.22 -36.49
CA ASP A 221 10.24 -14.82 -36.06
C ASP A 221 11.19 -13.94 -36.89
N THR A 222 10.84 -12.66 -36.99
CA THR A 222 11.85 -11.56 -36.96
C THR A 222 11.26 -10.33 -36.26
N LEU A 223 11.73 -10.11 -35.03
CA LEU A 223 11.61 -8.89 -34.25
C LEU A 223 12.33 -7.72 -34.94
N LYS A 224 11.65 -6.59 -35.08
CA LYS A 224 12.23 -5.30 -35.50
C LYS A 224 12.29 -4.37 -34.28
N SER A 225 13.49 -4.21 -33.74
CA SER A 225 13.80 -3.23 -32.69
C SER A 225 14.08 -1.86 -33.31
N LYS A 226 13.62 -0.77 -32.66
CA LYS A 226 14.10 0.59 -32.89
C LYS A 226 14.24 1.32 -31.56
N ASP A 227 15.48 1.68 -31.23
CA ASP A 227 15.89 2.53 -30.12
C ASP A 227 15.78 4.04 -30.46
N LYS A 228 15.19 4.77 -29.49
CA LYS A 228 15.66 5.97 -28.75
C LYS A 228 16.51 7.08 -29.42
N VAL A 229 16.13 8.34 -29.16
CA VAL A 229 16.93 9.56 -28.79
C VAL A 229 15.90 10.65 -28.39
N VAL A 230 15.71 11.09 -27.14
CA VAL A 230 16.43 12.04 -26.22
C VAL A 230 16.69 13.45 -26.80
N GLY A 231 16.16 14.48 -26.14
CA GLY A 231 16.53 15.89 -26.31
C GLY A 231 16.20 16.69 -25.05
N ASP A 232 17.25 17.30 -24.48
CA ASP A 232 17.35 17.98 -23.19
C ASP A 232 16.53 19.27 -23.03
N ILE A 233 16.12 19.60 -21.80
CA ILE A 233 15.83 20.99 -21.40
C ILE A 233 16.58 21.31 -20.09
N GLN A 234 17.51 22.25 -20.24
CA GLN A 234 18.32 22.91 -19.21
C GLN A 234 17.47 23.94 -18.45
N SER A 235 17.39 23.84 -17.12
CA SER A 235 16.85 24.90 -16.26
C SER A 235 17.99 25.77 -15.72
N LYS A 236 17.96 27.06 -16.07
CA LYS A 236 18.86 28.10 -15.56
C LYS A 236 18.48 28.49 -14.12
N GLU A 237 19.49 28.52 -13.27
CA GLU A 237 19.45 28.99 -11.89
C GLU A 237 19.62 30.53 -11.88
N ASN A 238 18.68 31.25 -11.25
CA ASN A 238 18.77 32.70 -11.04
C ASN A 238 19.27 32.95 -9.61
N ASN A 239 20.52 33.38 -9.46
CA ASN A 239 21.01 34.02 -8.24
C ASN A 239 21.19 35.51 -8.51
N LYS A 240 20.40 36.36 -7.84
CA LYS A 240 20.65 37.81 -7.76
C LYS A 240 20.86 38.17 -6.29
N GLY A 241 22.12 38.38 -5.94
CA GLY A 241 22.53 38.98 -4.67
C GLY A 241 22.11 40.45 -4.62
N SER A 242 21.62 40.88 -3.46
CA SER A 242 21.39 42.27 -3.11
C SER A 242 22.71 42.93 -2.70
N GLU A 243 23.13 43.94 -3.45
CA GLU A 243 24.14 44.90 -3.02
C GLU A 243 23.54 45.82 -1.96
N GLN A 244 24.28 45.99 -0.87
CA GLN A 244 24.09 46.99 0.16
C GLN A 244 25.23 48.00 -0.02
N LYS A 245 24.92 49.28 -0.22
CA LYS A 245 25.89 50.37 -0.12
C LYS A 245 25.33 51.44 0.81
N ASP A 246 26.09 51.68 1.86
CA ASP A 246 26.05 52.86 2.71
C ASP A 246 26.43 54.11 1.89
N GLY A 247 25.78 55.24 2.21
CA GLY A 247 26.00 56.56 1.63
C GLY A 247 24.82 57.48 1.85
#